data_AF-A0A4Q3A4M8-F1
#
_entry.id   AF-A0A4Q3A4M8-F1
#
_cell.length_a   1.000
_cell.length_b   1.000
_cell.length_c   1.000
_cell.angle_alpha   90.00
_cell.angle_beta   90.00
_cell.angle_gamma   90.00
#
_symmetry.space_group_name_H-M   'P 1'
#
loop_
_entity.id
_entity.type
_entity.pdbx_description
1 polymer ?
#
loop_
_entity_poly.entity_id
_entity_poly.type
_entity_poly.pdbx_seq_one_letter_code
_entity_poly.pdbx_strand_id
1 'polypeptide(L)'
;MSAYYDAIIEGPAYLGDAKHVLLSVQFTGAPRAPDPASIYSGPQVIAIKTDGTLFANGDSWKCITCGIPDATRKLGNLTTHSGGQTAKAGDTWLVVDHPQAFPGDRKMLAGTNVIDCGPHRLVDEACTPDRLRVYPVRWNVMRDGSGKGGAMRELRLNPDGIHVMWSHMNGTGANLDQHGLVGRLQFNPAPKDGEPAVPRYDLVDAYVMTNSSDPTFAAFRVDPKHPARLISNSAKGAIGEARGWTRDGKDAVGMGIPEAGAVDMYITSLKTGASRRLTDAPGYADPILMSPDDKWFVVFDNRGVDRHMYYAGMQGVPPLTDMLTLMVKLSDEYGYRNGQRRFFQPYLIDRWGDRGDYLGQRLNPGPGTPGSASDPNWNARADPAWSPDGTNVVYWQALVTAPACGGANPLPCPTSTEPGGRHSRLMIARLPDRKPLPLGRVARPGKITVPWGVAYKPGDPMPSRIGVPEGKFTLAGRKGGSARVEIRKAAGRVAFVSASYDAFTDDGEHVIDGSESATLQMRDGKPRIVWHSDMRSSGKQTGTKKTSEPGGFVISPTGEPLEGELVTTIDGKTYRPVQKGT
;
A
#
# COMPACT_ATOMS: atom_id res chain seq x y z
N MET A 1 -20.79 -1.88 -15.88
CA MET A 1 -19.44 -2.15 -15.32
C MET A 1 -18.78 -3.15 -16.26
N SER A 2 -17.54 -2.92 -16.68
CA SER A 2 -16.82 -3.92 -17.49
C SER A 2 -16.60 -5.18 -16.65
N ALA A 3 -16.41 -6.34 -17.29
CA ALA A 3 -15.99 -7.61 -16.68
C ALA A 3 -14.62 -7.55 -15.97
N TYR A 4 -14.12 -6.35 -15.69
CA TYR A 4 -12.82 -5.99 -15.15
C TYR A 4 -12.78 -6.03 -13.62
N TYR A 5 -13.93 -6.12 -12.96
CA TYR A 5 -14.06 -6.18 -11.49
C TYR A 5 -14.68 -7.49 -10.99
N ASP A 6 -15.00 -8.44 -11.86
CA ASP A 6 -15.61 -9.71 -11.47
C ASP A 6 -14.60 -10.53 -10.65
N ALA A 7 -15.00 -10.96 -9.43
CA ALA A 7 -14.23 -11.73 -8.43
C ALA A 7 -13.73 -10.93 -7.21
N ILE A 8 -12.54 -11.25 -6.68
CA ILE A 8 -12.03 -10.69 -5.42
C ILE A 8 -11.67 -9.23 -5.64
N ILE A 9 -12.22 -8.33 -4.82
CA ILE A 9 -12.02 -6.89 -4.98
C ILE A 9 -10.70 -6.50 -4.30
N GLU A 10 -10.57 -6.85 -3.02
CA GLU A 10 -9.50 -6.41 -2.13
C GLU A 10 -9.09 -7.48 -1.11
N GLY A 11 -8.02 -7.21 -0.35
CA GLY A 11 -7.39 -8.17 0.54
C GLY A 11 -8.29 -8.78 1.62
N PRO A 12 -8.02 -10.04 2.03
CA PRO A 12 -8.73 -10.72 3.11
C PRO A 12 -8.42 -10.15 4.50
N ALA A 13 -9.22 -10.56 5.49
CA ALA A 13 -8.84 -10.57 6.90
C ALA A 13 -9.35 -11.82 7.60
N TYR A 14 -8.87 -12.10 8.81
CA TYR A 14 -9.41 -13.15 9.66
C TYR A 14 -10.36 -12.60 10.72
N LEU A 15 -11.37 -13.41 11.07
CA LEU A 15 -12.05 -13.28 12.36
C LEU A 15 -11.17 -13.81 13.49
N GLY A 16 -11.43 -13.32 14.71
CA GLY A 16 -10.71 -13.64 15.94
C GLY A 16 -10.71 -15.12 16.33
N ASP A 17 -11.55 -15.95 15.71
CA ASP A 17 -11.62 -17.40 15.94
C ASP A 17 -10.64 -18.24 15.11
N ALA A 18 -9.88 -17.61 14.22
CA ALA A 18 -8.92 -18.24 13.30
C ALA A 18 -9.50 -19.30 12.34
N LYS A 19 -10.83 -19.37 12.22
CA LYS A 19 -11.53 -20.32 11.35
C LYS A 19 -12.21 -19.64 10.18
N HIS A 20 -12.53 -18.36 10.31
CA HIS A 20 -13.22 -17.60 9.28
C HIS A 20 -12.35 -16.49 8.69
N VAL A 21 -12.39 -16.39 7.36
CA VAL A 21 -11.80 -15.30 6.59
C VAL A 21 -12.91 -14.39 6.08
N LEU A 22 -12.78 -13.09 6.31
CA LEU A 22 -13.58 -12.05 5.65
C LEU A 22 -12.94 -11.71 4.30
N LEU A 23 -13.76 -11.57 3.27
CA LEU A 23 -13.29 -11.25 1.92
C LEU A 23 -14.28 -10.34 1.19
N SER A 24 -13.77 -9.26 0.61
CA SER A 24 -14.54 -8.41 -0.30
C SER A 24 -14.55 -9.01 -1.70
N VAL A 25 -15.74 -9.29 -2.23
CA VAL A 25 -15.96 -9.89 -3.54
C VAL A 25 -16.98 -9.10 -4.34
N GLN A 26 -16.82 -9.09 -5.66
CA GLN A 26 -17.78 -8.58 -6.62
C GLN A 26 -18.56 -9.77 -7.18
N PHE A 27 -19.83 -9.86 -6.82
CA PHE A 27 -20.73 -10.80 -7.46
C PHE A 27 -21.31 -10.18 -8.74
N THR A 28 -21.40 -10.99 -9.78
CA THR A 28 -22.01 -10.65 -11.08
C THR A 28 -22.98 -11.74 -11.51
N GLY A 29 -23.89 -11.43 -12.43
CA GLY A 29 -24.85 -12.40 -12.97
C GLY A 29 -26.09 -12.67 -12.10
N ALA A 30 -26.23 -12.01 -10.95
CA ALA A 30 -27.47 -12.08 -10.16
C ALA A 30 -28.68 -11.58 -10.98
N PRO A 31 -29.84 -12.25 -10.90
CA PRO A 31 -31.05 -11.79 -11.57
C PRO A 31 -31.49 -10.41 -11.06
N ARG A 32 -32.25 -9.68 -11.87
CA ARG A 32 -32.76 -8.36 -11.46
C ARG A 32 -33.86 -8.53 -10.41
N ALA A 33 -33.99 -7.55 -9.53
CA ALA A 33 -35.14 -7.45 -8.63
C ALA A 33 -36.46 -7.50 -9.42
N PRO A 34 -37.53 -8.15 -8.92
CA PRO A 34 -37.70 -8.60 -7.53
C PRO A 34 -37.23 -10.05 -7.25
N ASP A 35 -36.45 -10.68 -8.12
CA ASP A 35 -35.93 -12.04 -7.87
C ASP A 35 -35.17 -12.09 -6.52
N PRO A 36 -35.44 -13.07 -5.64
CA PRO A 36 -34.76 -13.18 -4.35
C PRO A 36 -33.22 -13.23 -4.44
N ALA A 37 -32.65 -13.76 -5.52
CA ALA A 37 -31.21 -13.82 -5.73
C ALA A 37 -30.61 -12.47 -6.18
N SER A 38 -31.42 -11.44 -6.45
CA SER A 38 -30.93 -10.08 -6.74
C SER A 38 -30.11 -9.46 -5.59
N ILE A 39 -30.24 -9.99 -4.37
CA ILE A 39 -29.48 -9.58 -3.18
C ILE A 39 -27.97 -9.83 -3.30
N TYR A 40 -27.55 -10.68 -4.24
CA TYR A 40 -26.15 -10.97 -4.53
C TYR A 40 -25.56 -9.99 -5.54
N SER A 41 -26.26 -8.94 -5.97
CA SER A 41 -25.70 -8.00 -6.94
C SER A 41 -24.62 -7.11 -6.29
N GLY A 42 -23.48 -6.92 -6.96
CA GLY A 42 -22.49 -5.91 -6.59
C GLY A 42 -21.36 -6.38 -5.66
N PRO A 43 -20.54 -5.44 -5.18
CA PRO A 43 -19.60 -5.63 -4.08
C PRO A 43 -20.28 -6.12 -2.79
N GLN A 44 -19.70 -7.14 -2.18
CA GLN A 44 -20.17 -7.75 -0.93
C GLN A 44 -18.98 -8.20 -0.07
N VAL A 45 -19.18 -8.31 1.25
CA VAL A 45 -18.28 -9.04 2.13
C VAL A 45 -18.86 -10.42 2.43
N ILE A 46 -18.06 -11.45 2.22
CA ILE A 46 -18.37 -12.83 2.58
C ILE A 46 -17.46 -13.31 3.71
N ALA A 47 -17.94 -14.28 4.48
CA ALA A 47 -17.12 -15.05 5.40
C ALA A 47 -16.88 -16.45 4.81
N ILE A 48 -15.64 -16.94 4.84
CA ILE A 48 -15.24 -18.25 4.31
C ILE A 48 -14.67 -19.08 5.45
N LYS A 49 -15.10 -20.34 5.57
CA LYS A 49 -14.52 -21.31 6.51
C LYS A 49 -13.21 -21.88 5.98
N THR A 50 -12.21 -21.91 6.84
CA THR A 50 -10.86 -22.41 6.51
C THR A 50 -10.52 -23.74 7.17
N ASP A 51 -11.42 -24.25 8.01
CA ASP A 51 -11.26 -25.48 8.79
C ASP A 51 -11.92 -26.72 8.15
N GLY A 52 -12.43 -26.58 6.92
CA GLY A 52 -13.10 -27.66 6.19
C GLY A 52 -14.54 -27.93 6.62
N THR A 53 -15.10 -27.15 7.57
CA THR A 53 -16.51 -27.26 7.95
C THR A 53 -17.41 -26.40 7.05
N LEU A 54 -18.72 -26.62 7.13
CA LEU A 54 -19.74 -25.89 6.36
C LEU A 54 -20.60 -25.02 7.28
N PHE A 55 -21.12 -23.91 6.76
CA PHE A 55 -22.19 -23.14 7.40
C PHE A 55 -23.51 -23.94 7.37
N ALA A 56 -24.53 -23.49 8.11
CA ALA A 56 -25.79 -24.23 8.21
C ALA A 56 -26.53 -24.37 6.87
N ASN A 57 -26.26 -23.47 5.91
CA ASN A 57 -26.77 -23.54 4.53
C ASN A 57 -26.06 -24.61 3.66
N GLY A 58 -25.05 -25.31 4.19
CA GLY A 58 -24.27 -26.33 3.47
C GLY A 58 -23.11 -25.78 2.65
N ASP A 59 -22.89 -24.46 2.64
CA ASP A 59 -21.78 -23.84 1.91
C ASP A 59 -20.54 -23.67 2.81
N SER A 60 -19.36 -23.62 2.18
CA SER A 60 -18.12 -23.24 2.87
C SER A 60 -17.98 -21.73 3.10
N TRP A 61 -18.98 -20.95 2.65
CA TRP A 61 -19.02 -19.50 2.77
C TRP A 61 -20.42 -19.01 3.12
N LYS A 62 -20.51 -17.83 3.71
CA LYS A 62 -21.75 -17.11 4.01
C LYS A 62 -21.59 -15.67 3.53
N CYS A 63 -22.60 -15.12 2.86
CA CYS A 63 -22.61 -13.69 2.57
C CYS A 63 -23.01 -12.89 3.80
N ILE A 64 -22.17 -11.94 4.22
CA ILE A 64 -22.46 -11.07 5.36
C ILE A 64 -23.31 -9.88 4.92
N THR A 65 -22.97 -9.25 3.79
CA THR A 65 -23.62 -7.99 3.38
C THR A 65 -24.73 -8.14 2.35
N CYS A 66 -25.00 -9.36 1.88
CA CYS A 66 -26.08 -9.62 0.94
C CYS A 66 -27.43 -9.39 1.61
N GLY A 67 -28.35 -8.75 0.89
CA GLY A 67 -29.72 -8.55 1.36
C GLY A 67 -29.86 -7.52 2.47
N ILE A 68 -28.81 -6.73 2.77
CA ILE A 68 -28.93 -5.60 3.70
C ILE A 68 -30.08 -4.70 3.20
N PRO A 69 -31.05 -4.33 4.07
CA PRO A 69 -32.16 -3.48 3.69
C PRO A 69 -31.72 -2.18 3.03
N ASP A 70 -32.43 -1.76 1.99
CA ASP A 70 -32.11 -0.57 1.20
C ASP A 70 -31.88 0.69 2.07
N ALA A 71 -32.69 0.88 3.11
CA ALA A 71 -32.56 1.99 4.03
C ALA A 71 -31.21 1.98 4.75
N THR A 72 -30.77 0.82 5.25
CA THR A 72 -29.47 0.62 5.91
C THR A 72 -28.32 0.77 4.93
N ARG A 73 -28.42 0.16 3.74
CA ARG A 73 -27.37 0.20 2.71
C ARG A 73 -27.08 1.63 2.25
N LYS A 74 -28.14 2.44 2.04
CA LYS A 74 -28.00 3.83 1.60
C LYS A 74 -27.17 4.67 2.57
N LEU A 75 -27.21 4.38 3.88
CA LEU A 75 -26.41 5.10 4.88
C LEU A 75 -24.91 4.90 4.65
N GLY A 76 -24.48 3.67 4.36
CA GLY A 76 -23.07 3.33 4.16
C GLY A 76 -22.46 3.83 2.83
N ASN A 77 -23.30 4.29 1.90
CA ASN A 77 -22.85 4.88 0.64
C ASN A 77 -22.70 6.41 0.70
N LEU A 78 -22.84 7.01 1.89
CA LEU A 78 -22.76 8.46 2.08
C LEU A 78 -21.34 9.00 2.33
N THR A 79 -20.34 8.11 2.45
CA THR A 79 -18.96 8.48 2.79
C THR A 79 -18.14 8.88 1.57
N THR A 80 -17.06 9.62 1.82
CA THR A 80 -16.05 9.97 0.80
C THR A 80 -14.89 8.99 0.85
N HIS A 81 -14.67 8.25 -0.24
CA HIS A 81 -13.54 7.32 -0.42
C HIS A 81 -12.53 7.91 -1.41
N SER A 82 -11.25 7.99 -1.03
CA SER A 82 -10.17 8.37 -1.96
C SER A 82 -9.60 7.12 -2.66
N GLY A 83 -9.52 7.12 -3.99
CA GLY A 83 -8.80 6.06 -4.73
C GLY A 83 -9.58 4.79 -5.09
N GLY A 84 -10.92 4.76 -4.98
CA GLY A 84 -11.70 3.54 -5.25
C GLY A 84 -13.22 3.76 -5.28
N GLN A 85 -13.94 2.71 -5.71
CA GLN A 85 -15.36 2.67 -6.10
C GLN A 85 -16.27 3.64 -5.33
N THR A 86 -17.04 4.46 -6.04
CA THR A 86 -18.12 5.27 -5.47
C THR A 86 -19.45 4.65 -5.87
N ALA A 87 -20.30 4.32 -4.89
CA ALA A 87 -21.68 3.95 -5.17
C ALA A 87 -22.43 5.16 -5.72
N LYS A 88 -23.07 5.00 -6.88
CA LYS A 88 -23.95 5.98 -7.50
C LYS A 88 -25.32 5.94 -6.83
N ALA A 89 -26.05 7.05 -6.95
CA ALA A 89 -27.44 7.11 -6.53
C ALA A 89 -28.25 6.00 -7.24
N GLY A 90 -28.93 5.16 -6.45
CA GLY A 90 -29.69 4.01 -6.95
C GLY A 90 -28.94 2.67 -6.95
N ASP A 91 -27.65 2.64 -6.60
CA ASP A 91 -26.91 1.38 -6.51
C ASP A 91 -27.46 0.45 -5.42
N THR A 92 -27.50 -0.84 -5.75
CA THR A 92 -28.02 -1.91 -4.90
C THR A 92 -26.97 -2.55 -3.97
N TRP A 93 -25.78 -1.96 -3.90
CA TRP A 93 -24.62 -2.52 -3.21
C TRP A 93 -23.95 -1.49 -2.30
N LEU A 94 -23.07 -1.95 -1.41
CA LEU A 94 -22.34 -1.15 -0.43
C LEU A 94 -20.88 -0.99 -0.87
N VAL A 95 -20.29 0.20 -0.71
CA VAL A 95 -18.84 0.35 -0.88
C VAL A 95 -18.13 -0.42 0.23
N VAL A 96 -17.50 -1.54 -0.13
CA VAL A 96 -16.78 -2.44 0.78
C VAL A 96 -15.36 -2.65 0.27
N ASP A 97 -14.42 -2.60 1.20
CA ASP A 97 -12.98 -2.68 0.94
C ASP A 97 -12.26 -3.09 2.25
N HIS A 98 -11.07 -3.70 2.20
CA HIS A 98 -10.21 -4.03 3.35
C HIS A 98 -10.98 -4.47 4.61
N PRO A 99 -11.83 -5.52 4.53
CA PRO A 99 -12.66 -5.92 5.65
C PRO A 99 -11.76 -6.30 6.83
N GLN A 100 -12.05 -5.81 8.04
CA GLN A 100 -11.25 -6.08 9.24
C GLN A 100 -12.18 -6.27 10.44
N ALA A 101 -12.08 -7.41 11.11
CA ALA A 101 -12.89 -7.67 12.28
C ALA A 101 -12.44 -6.83 13.49
N PHE A 102 -13.43 -6.27 14.19
CA PHE A 102 -13.19 -5.73 15.52
C PHE A 102 -13.03 -6.90 16.52
N PRO A 103 -12.31 -6.67 17.63
CA PRO A 103 -12.27 -7.63 18.73
C PRO A 103 -13.67 -8.11 19.13
N GLY A 104 -13.84 -9.43 19.18
CA GLY A 104 -15.12 -10.09 19.50
C GLY A 104 -16.00 -10.42 18.29
N ASP A 105 -15.58 -10.09 17.06
CA ASP A 105 -16.16 -10.56 15.79
C ASP A 105 -17.65 -10.21 15.57
N ARG A 106 -18.19 -9.23 16.31
CA ARG A 106 -19.58 -8.76 16.17
C ARG A 106 -19.75 -7.69 15.09
N LYS A 107 -18.66 -7.03 14.76
CA LYS A 107 -18.63 -5.96 13.76
C LYS A 107 -17.31 -5.97 13.00
N MET A 108 -17.32 -5.40 11.81
CA MET A 108 -16.14 -5.25 10.96
C MET A 108 -16.06 -3.84 10.42
N LEU A 109 -14.83 -3.36 10.21
CA LEU A 109 -14.56 -2.26 9.32
C LEU A 109 -14.60 -2.81 7.89
N ALA A 110 -15.24 -2.11 6.95
CA ALA A 110 -15.21 -2.40 5.53
C ALA A 110 -15.25 -1.08 4.75
N GLY A 111 -14.13 -0.73 4.13
CA GLY A 111 -13.90 0.56 3.50
C GLY A 111 -14.01 1.67 4.54
N THR A 112 -14.89 2.62 4.29
CA THR A 112 -15.19 3.72 5.21
C THR A 112 -16.45 3.45 6.04
N ASN A 113 -16.80 2.19 6.29
CA ASN A 113 -17.98 1.79 7.03
C ASN A 113 -17.66 0.82 8.17
N VAL A 114 -18.38 0.92 9.29
CA VAL A 114 -18.46 -0.12 10.31
C VAL A 114 -19.77 -0.87 10.13
N ILE A 115 -19.69 -2.18 9.89
CA ILE A 115 -20.82 -3.08 9.72
C ILE A 115 -20.98 -3.89 11.01
N ASP A 116 -22.11 -3.73 11.69
CA ASP A 116 -22.34 -4.20 13.05
C ASP A 116 -23.56 -5.13 13.11
N CYS A 117 -23.39 -6.30 13.74
CA CYS A 117 -24.46 -7.29 13.94
C CYS A 117 -25.03 -7.31 15.37
N GLY A 118 -24.78 -6.23 16.13
CA GLY A 118 -25.29 -6.03 17.47
C GLY A 118 -24.72 -7.08 18.45
N PRO A 119 -25.57 -7.89 19.11
CA PRO A 119 -25.09 -8.84 20.11
C PRO A 119 -24.48 -10.12 19.51
N HIS A 120 -24.61 -10.35 18.20
CA HIS A 120 -24.18 -11.58 17.54
C HIS A 120 -22.84 -11.41 16.81
N ARG A 121 -22.08 -12.48 16.69
CA ARG A 121 -20.92 -12.50 15.78
C ARG A 121 -21.41 -12.48 14.34
N LEU A 122 -20.60 -11.92 13.45
CA LEU A 122 -20.90 -11.82 12.02
C LEU A 122 -21.26 -13.18 11.39
N VAL A 123 -20.64 -14.25 11.87
CA VAL A 123 -20.82 -15.62 11.37
C VAL A 123 -21.92 -16.41 12.07
N ASP A 124 -22.55 -15.88 13.12
CA ASP A 124 -23.66 -16.56 13.79
C ASP A 124 -24.90 -16.59 12.87
N GLU A 125 -25.74 -17.63 12.97
CA GLU A 125 -27.01 -17.71 12.23
C GLU A 125 -27.97 -16.57 12.59
N ALA A 126 -27.94 -16.14 13.86
CA ALA A 126 -28.72 -15.00 14.33
C ALA A 126 -28.24 -13.65 13.78
N CYS A 127 -27.09 -13.61 13.08
CA CYS A 127 -26.67 -12.45 12.32
C CYS A 127 -27.31 -12.47 10.92
N THR A 128 -28.48 -11.82 10.82
CA THR A 128 -29.29 -11.71 9.61
C THR A 128 -29.18 -10.31 8.99
N PRO A 129 -29.50 -10.14 7.69
CA PRO A 129 -29.42 -8.84 7.04
C PRO A 129 -30.24 -7.73 7.73
N ASP A 130 -31.41 -8.04 8.28
CA ASP A 130 -32.25 -7.07 9.00
C ASP A 130 -31.66 -6.59 10.33
N ARG A 131 -30.77 -7.39 10.91
CA ARG A 131 -30.06 -7.07 12.16
C ARG A 131 -28.80 -6.26 11.92
N LEU A 132 -28.27 -6.29 10.70
CA LEU A 132 -27.10 -5.51 10.36
C LEU A 132 -27.39 -4.02 10.43
N ARG A 133 -26.41 -3.30 10.94
CA ARG A 133 -26.34 -1.85 10.92
C ARG A 133 -25.07 -1.45 10.21
N VAL A 134 -25.17 -0.42 9.38
CA VAL A 134 -24.03 0.13 8.65
C VAL A 134 -23.84 1.56 9.12
N TYR A 135 -22.69 1.82 9.73
CA TYR A 135 -22.33 3.10 10.30
C TYR A 135 -21.17 3.69 9.50
N PRO A 136 -21.39 4.82 8.79
CA PRO A 136 -20.33 5.57 8.14
C PRO A 136 -19.18 5.91 9.10
N VAL A 137 -17.94 5.88 8.61
CA VAL A 137 -16.78 6.46 9.29
C VAL A 137 -16.51 7.82 8.66
N ARG A 138 -16.49 8.87 9.48
CA ARG A 138 -16.32 10.25 9.05
C ARG A 138 -15.12 10.87 9.74
N TRP A 139 -14.27 11.51 8.97
CA TRP A 139 -13.21 12.38 9.49
C TRP A 139 -13.57 13.83 9.19
N ASN A 140 -13.64 14.67 10.23
CA ASN A 140 -14.07 16.05 10.07
C ASN A 140 -12.96 16.93 9.49
N VAL A 141 -13.23 17.65 8.40
CA VAL A 141 -12.26 18.54 7.74
C VAL A 141 -12.62 20.02 7.81
N MET A 142 -13.83 20.36 8.25
CA MET A 142 -14.28 21.75 8.41
C MET A 142 -14.32 22.14 9.89
N ARG A 143 -13.93 23.39 10.21
CA ARG A 143 -13.88 23.91 11.59
C ARG A 143 -15.23 23.82 12.31
N ASP A 144 -16.30 24.11 11.58
CA ASP A 144 -17.68 24.09 12.06
C ASP A 144 -18.33 22.70 12.00
N GLY A 145 -17.60 21.68 11.54
CA GLY A 145 -18.15 20.34 11.40
C GLY A 145 -18.96 20.10 10.14
N SER A 146 -19.20 21.11 9.30
CA SER A 146 -20.07 21.02 8.12
C SER A 146 -19.48 20.12 7.00
N GLY A 147 -20.34 19.76 6.03
CA GLY A 147 -19.95 19.02 4.83
C GLY A 147 -19.65 17.52 5.05
N LYS A 148 -19.20 16.86 3.98
CA LYS A 148 -19.08 15.39 3.87
C LYS A 148 -17.92 14.75 4.66
N GLY A 149 -17.05 15.57 5.25
CA GLY A 149 -15.80 15.09 5.84
C GLY A 149 -14.70 14.87 4.80
N GLY A 150 -13.56 14.37 5.27
CA GLY A 150 -12.37 14.12 4.47
C GLY A 150 -12.41 12.76 3.77
N ALA A 151 -11.79 12.70 2.59
CA ALA A 151 -11.62 11.45 1.87
C ALA A 151 -10.54 10.59 2.53
N MET A 152 -10.87 9.34 2.80
CA MET A 152 -9.97 8.35 3.42
C MET A 152 -9.77 7.18 2.47
N ARG A 153 -8.61 6.53 2.54
CA ARG A 153 -8.34 5.27 1.85
C ARG A 153 -7.55 4.30 2.73
N GLU A 154 -7.75 3.02 2.44
CA GLU A 154 -6.97 1.92 3.02
C GLU A 154 -6.93 1.96 4.55
N LEU A 155 -8.11 2.09 5.18
CA LEU A 155 -8.18 2.16 6.63
C LEU A 155 -7.59 0.88 7.24
N ARG A 156 -6.80 1.02 8.31
CA ARG A 156 -6.20 -0.07 9.07
C ARG A 156 -6.64 0.03 10.53
N LEU A 157 -7.46 -0.92 10.97
CA LEU A 157 -7.95 -1.01 12.34
C LEU A 157 -6.80 -1.39 13.28
N ASN A 158 -6.64 -0.63 14.36
CA ASN A 158 -5.65 -0.95 15.39
C ASN A 158 -6.08 -2.23 16.15
N PRO A 159 -5.16 -3.09 16.61
CA PRO A 159 -5.49 -4.29 17.38
C PRO A 159 -6.26 -4.06 18.71
N ASP A 160 -6.41 -2.82 19.16
CA ASP A 160 -7.27 -2.45 20.29
C ASP A 160 -8.75 -2.27 19.92
N GLY A 161 -9.08 -2.22 18.63
CA GLY A 161 -10.43 -2.08 18.11
C GLY A 161 -11.06 -0.69 18.28
N ILE A 162 -10.30 0.33 18.68
CA ILE A 162 -10.83 1.69 18.88
C ILE A 162 -10.04 2.76 18.12
N HIS A 163 -8.82 2.48 17.67
CA HIS A 163 -8.07 3.39 16.81
C HIS A 163 -8.04 2.88 15.36
N VAL A 164 -7.91 3.82 14.43
CA VAL A 164 -7.79 3.54 13.00
C VAL A 164 -6.66 4.39 12.43
N MET A 165 -5.87 3.78 11.55
CA MET A 165 -4.96 4.49 10.65
C MET A 165 -5.60 4.61 9.28
N TRP A 166 -5.32 5.68 8.55
CA TRP A 166 -5.74 5.80 7.15
C TRP A 166 -4.76 6.63 6.36
N SER A 167 -4.84 6.50 5.03
CA SER A 167 -4.14 7.37 4.11
C SER A 167 -5.04 8.48 3.59
N HIS A 168 -4.48 9.66 3.38
CA HIS A 168 -5.13 10.80 2.73
C HIS A 168 -4.22 11.36 1.63
N MET A 169 -4.76 11.48 0.41
CA MET A 169 -4.05 12.06 -0.72
C MET A 169 -4.35 13.56 -0.84
N ASN A 170 -3.28 14.35 -0.96
CA ASN A 170 -3.32 15.77 -1.24
C ASN A 170 -2.93 16.02 -2.70
N GLY A 171 -3.69 16.86 -3.40
CA GLY A 171 -3.38 17.29 -4.76
C GLY A 171 -3.58 16.22 -5.84
N THR A 172 -3.18 16.53 -7.07
CA THR A 172 -3.26 15.65 -8.26
C THR A 172 -2.02 15.84 -9.16
N GLY A 173 -1.75 14.86 -10.02
CA GLY A 173 -0.67 14.92 -11.01
C GLY A 173 0.72 15.04 -10.38
N ALA A 174 1.50 16.04 -10.80
CA ALA A 174 2.85 16.31 -10.26
C ALA A 174 2.84 16.83 -8.80
N ASN A 175 1.66 17.12 -8.24
CA ASN A 175 1.50 17.68 -6.89
C ASN A 175 0.88 16.67 -5.92
N LEU A 176 0.91 15.39 -6.27
CA LEU A 176 0.38 14.32 -5.44
C LEU A 176 1.30 14.10 -4.24
N ASP A 177 0.77 14.28 -3.04
CA ASP A 177 1.38 13.83 -1.77
C ASP A 177 0.36 12.94 -1.05
N GLN A 178 0.85 12.06 -0.20
CA GLN A 178 0.01 11.18 0.61
C GLN A 178 0.50 11.20 2.05
N HIS A 179 -0.40 11.43 2.99
CA HIS A 179 -0.12 11.39 4.42
C HIS A 179 -0.81 10.19 5.06
N GLY A 180 -0.11 9.51 5.97
CA GLY A 180 -0.74 8.65 6.95
C GLY A 180 -1.24 9.45 8.14
N LEU A 181 -2.45 9.12 8.59
CA LEU A 181 -3.10 9.69 9.77
C LEU A 181 -3.50 8.57 10.73
N VAL A 182 -3.59 8.90 12.01
CA VAL A 182 -4.21 8.05 13.04
C VAL A 182 -5.27 8.85 13.79
N GLY A 183 -6.32 8.18 14.25
CA GLY A 183 -7.37 8.77 15.08
C GLY A 183 -8.16 7.69 15.81
N ARG A 184 -9.03 8.12 16.72
CA ARG A 184 -9.89 7.26 17.52
C ARG A 184 -11.31 7.25 16.96
N LEU A 185 -11.89 6.07 16.84
CA LEU A 185 -13.30 5.88 16.51
C LEU A 185 -14.17 6.32 17.70
N GLN A 186 -15.07 7.26 17.47
CA GLN A 186 -16.09 7.65 18.43
C GLN A 186 -17.47 7.48 17.81
N PHE A 187 -18.28 6.58 18.37
CA PHE A 187 -19.65 6.42 17.91
C PHE A 187 -20.49 7.64 18.27
N ASN A 188 -21.17 8.20 17.28
CA ASN A 188 -22.08 9.32 17.38
C ASN A 188 -23.47 8.87 16.91
N PRO A 189 -24.39 8.57 17.84
CA PRO A 189 -25.71 8.04 17.49
C PRO A 189 -26.63 9.09 16.88
N ALA A 190 -26.35 10.37 17.05
CA ALA A 190 -27.21 11.47 16.60
C ALA A 190 -26.35 12.72 16.31
N PRO A 191 -25.59 12.73 15.19
CA PRO A 191 -24.75 13.87 14.87
C PRO A 191 -25.58 15.12 14.67
N LYS A 192 -25.19 16.21 15.34
CA LYS A 192 -25.81 17.53 15.19
C LYS A 192 -25.33 18.27 13.95
N ASP A 193 -24.09 18.02 13.56
CA ASP A 193 -23.40 18.71 12.47
C ASP A 193 -22.77 17.71 11.50
N GLY A 194 -22.51 18.17 10.27
CA GLY A 194 -21.79 17.43 9.25
C GLY A 194 -22.61 16.34 8.56
N GLU A 195 -22.23 16.04 7.32
CA GLU A 195 -22.83 15.00 6.51
C GLU A 195 -21.97 13.71 6.58
N PRO A 196 -22.59 12.52 6.65
CA PRO A 196 -24.04 12.29 6.71
C PRO A 196 -24.62 12.47 8.12
N ALA A 197 -25.79 13.12 8.24
CA ALA A 197 -26.49 13.35 9.52
C ALA A 197 -27.25 12.09 10.01
N VAL A 198 -26.53 10.99 10.15
CA VAL A 198 -27.03 9.66 10.51
C VAL A 198 -26.11 9.05 11.57
N PRO A 199 -26.54 8.04 12.35
CA PRO A 199 -25.64 7.36 13.27
C PRO A 199 -24.35 6.94 12.56
N ARG A 200 -23.20 7.34 13.11
CA ARG A 200 -21.89 7.18 12.44
C ARG A 200 -20.76 7.09 13.46
N TYR A 201 -19.56 6.75 13.00
CA TYR A 201 -18.33 6.91 13.77
C TYR A 201 -17.59 8.15 13.30
N ASP A 202 -17.34 9.09 14.20
CA ASP A 202 -16.45 10.23 13.94
C ASP A 202 -15.01 9.85 14.34
N LEU A 203 -14.03 10.19 13.50
CA LEU A 203 -12.61 10.09 13.81
C LEU A 203 -12.17 11.34 14.58
N VAL A 204 -11.84 11.14 15.85
CA VAL A 204 -11.44 12.19 16.81
C VAL A 204 -10.00 11.98 17.28
N ASP A 205 -9.44 12.97 17.97
CA ASP A 205 -8.06 12.93 18.50
C ASP A 205 -7.02 12.57 17.41
N ALA A 206 -7.21 13.12 16.20
CA ALA A 206 -6.43 12.74 15.04
C ALA A 206 -5.03 13.37 15.04
N TYR A 207 -4.06 12.65 14.50
CA TYR A 207 -2.71 13.14 14.22
C TYR A 207 -2.36 12.84 12.77
N VAL A 208 -1.76 13.83 12.10
CA VAL A 208 -1.04 13.60 10.85
C VAL A 208 0.37 13.13 11.21
N MET A 209 0.76 11.94 10.74
CA MET A 209 2.07 11.36 11.01
C MET A 209 3.13 11.97 10.08
N THR A 210 3.32 13.29 10.21
CA THR A 210 4.26 14.11 9.44
C THR A 210 4.85 15.14 10.38
N ASN A 211 6.18 15.27 10.37
CA ASN A 211 6.86 16.35 11.09
C ASN A 211 7.22 17.45 10.09
N SER A 212 6.74 18.66 10.34
CA SER A 212 6.95 19.83 9.47
C SER A 212 8.01 20.79 9.99
N SER A 213 8.66 20.49 11.13
CA SER A 213 9.49 21.45 11.87
C SER A 213 10.90 20.97 12.20
N ASP A 214 11.11 19.66 12.42
CA ASP A 214 12.41 19.08 12.75
C ASP A 214 13.12 18.61 11.46
N PRO A 215 14.18 19.30 11.00
CA PRO A 215 14.89 18.96 9.76
C PRO A 215 15.49 17.55 9.74
N THR A 216 15.58 16.86 10.88
CA THR A 216 16.03 15.45 10.93
C THR A 216 14.98 14.45 10.42
N PHE A 217 13.76 14.89 10.15
CA PHE A 217 12.70 14.09 9.50
C PHE A 217 12.69 14.22 7.97
N ALA A 218 13.45 15.15 7.38
CA ALA A 218 13.65 15.21 5.94
C ALA A 218 14.64 14.11 5.50
N ALA A 219 14.55 13.61 4.26
CA ALA A 219 15.55 12.69 3.72
C ALA A 219 16.95 13.33 3.67
N PHE A 220 17.00 14.61 3.27
CA PHE A 220 18.21 15.41 3.19
C PHE A 220 18.04 16.76 3.86
N ARG A 221 19.10 17.27 4.49
CA ARG A 221 19.15 18.62 5.06
C ARG A 221 20.51 19.26 4.86
N VAL A 222 20.57 20.60 4.93
CA VAL A 222 21.86 21.31 4.99
C VAL A 222 22.58 20.98 6.31
N ASP A 223 23.90 20.86 6.25
CA ASP A 223 24.74 20.88 7.44
C ASP A 223 24.76 22.30 8.04
N PRO A 224 24.23 22.52 9.26
CA PRO A 224 24.19 23.85 9.87
C PRO A 224 25.58 24.45 10.10
N LYS A 225 26.65 23.64 10.15
CA LYS A 225 28.04 24.10 10.29
C LYS A 225 28.72 24.33 8.95
N HIS A 226 28.21 23.72 7.88
CA HIS A 226 28.80 23.78 6.54
C HIS A 226 27.68 23.94 5.50
N PRO A 227 27.18 25.16 5.25
CA PRO A 227 26.00 25.39 4.40
C PRO A 227 26.08 24.87 2.96
N ALA A 228 27.29 24.61 2.45
CA ALA A 228 27.54 23.98 1.16
C ALA A 228 27.54 22.44 1.21
N ARG A 229 27.11 21.82 2.32
CA ARG A 229 27.06 20.36 2.49
C ARG A 229 25.63 19.89 2.78
N LEU A 230 25.27 18.75 2.19
CA LEU A 230 24.06 18.01 2.54
C LEU A 230 24.40 16.87 3.51
N ILE A 231 23.45 16.57 4.38
CA ILE A 231 23.43 15.40 5.24
C ILE A 231 22.27 14.52 4.81
N SER A 232 22.57 13.25 4.50
CA SER A 232 21.58 12.18 4.36
C SER A 232 21.16 11.72 5.76
N ASN A 233 19.93 12.07 6.15
CA ASN A 233 19.42 11.70 7.47
C ASN A 233 19.07 10.21 7.53
N SER A 234 19.15 9.63 8.72
CA SER A 234 18.50 8.34 8.97
C SER A 234 16.98 8.51 8.91
N ALA A 235 16.28 7.51 8.37
CA ALA A 235 14.83 7.57 8.22
C ALA A 235 14.13 7.79 9.58
N LYS A 236 13.24 8.78 9.61
CA LYS A 236 12.31 9.06 10.71
C LYS A 236 10.96 9.44 10.14
N GLY A 237 9.88 9.04 10.80
CA GLY A 237 8.53 9.30 10.31
C GLY A 237 8.25 8.69 8.93
N ALA A 238 8.95 7.61 8.56
CA ALA A 238 8.75 6.89 7.30
C ALA A 238 7.40 6.16 7.34
N ILE A 239 6.36 6.89 6.97
CA ILE A 239 4.99 6.40 6.87
C ILE A 239 4.55 6.40 5.41
N GLY A 240 4.75 7.49 4.67
CA GLY A 240 4.23 7.61 3.30
C GLY A 240 2.74 7.23 3.25
N GLU A 241 2.46 6.07 2.67
CA GLU A 241 1.17 5.38 2.74
C GLU A 241 1.03 4.51 4.01
N ALA A 242 -0.06 4.69 4.74
CA ALA A 242 -0.37 3.95 5.95
C ALA A 242 -0.72 2.48 5.66
N ARG A 243 0.14 1.53 6.06
CA ARG A 243 0.00 0.10 5.70
C ARG A 243 -0.42 -0.83 6.84
N GLY A 244 -0.15 -0.50 8.10
CA GLY A 244 -0.66 -1.29 9.23
C GLY A 244 -0.09 -0.92 10.59
N TRP A 245 -0.21 -1.85 11.52
CA TRP A 245 0.18 -1.70 12.92
C TRP A 245 1.08 -2.85 13.36
N THR A 246 1.91 -2.63 14.37
CA THR A 246 2.36 -3.73 15.23
C THR A 246 1.18 -4.36 15.97
N ARG A 247 1.34 -5.59 16.43
CA ARG A 247 0.27 -6.32 17.12
C ARG A 247 -0.12 -5.69 18.45
N ASP A 248 0.80 -4.98 19.09
CA ASP A 248 0.54 -4.20 20.31
C ASP A 248 -0.02 -2.79 20.03
N GLY A 249 -0.15 -2.40 18.75
CA GLY A 249 -0.76 -1.16 18.30
C GLY A 249 0.06 0.10 18.55
N LYS A 250 1.33 -0.01 18.95
CA LYS A 250 2.16 1.15 19.35
C LYS A 250 3.04 1.72 18.25
N ASP A 251 3.34 0.92 17.23
CA ASP A 251 4.13 1.35 16.09
C ASP A 251 3.30 1.20 14.81
N ALA A 252 3.49 2.14 13.88
CA ALA A 252 2.84 2.16 12.59
C ALA A 252 3.77 1.57 11.52
N VAL A 253 3.16 0.94 10.52
CA VAL A 253 3.86 0.41 9.35
C VAL A 253 3.49 1.24 8.14
N GLY A 254 4.49 1.62 7.35
CA GLY A 254 4.31 2.44 6.16
C GLY A 254 5.45 2.27 5.16
N MET A 255 5.50 3.16 4.19
CA MET A 255 6.40 3.08 3.04
C MET A 255 7.41 4.24 3.03
N GLY A 256 8.59 4.00 2.45
CA GLY A 256 9.64 5.00 2.26
C GLY A 256 10.55 4.67 1.08
N ILE A 257 11.36 5.65 0.68
CA ILE A 257 12.31 5.54 -0.45
C ILE A 257 13.71 5.82 0.11
N PRO A 258 14.41 4.81 0.67
CA PRO A 258 15.75 4.98 1.22
C PRO A 258 16.85 5.15 0.18
N GLU A 259 16.58 4.69 -1.03
CA GLU A 259 17.55 4.41 -2.07
C GLU A 259 16.89 4.62 -3.43
N ALA A 260 17.66 5.11 -4.41
CA ALA A 260 17.12 5.50 -5.70
C ALA A 260 16.43 4.32 -6.40
N GLY A 261 15.15 4.48 -6.72
CA GLY A 261 14.36 3.46 -7.38
C GLY A 261 13.68 2.43 -6.49
N ALA A 262 13.98 2.41 -5.19
CA ALA A 262 13.45 1.39 -4.27
C ALA A 262 12.33 1.94 -3.38
N VAL A 263 11.23 1.20 -3.28
CA VAL A 263 10.13 1.51 -2.37
C VAL A 263 10.02 0.41 -1.32
N ASP A 264 10.29 0.78 -0.07
CA ASP A 264 10.46 -0.17 1.02
C ASP A 264 9.47 0.02 2.16
N MET A 265 9.27 -1.06 2.90
CA MET A 265 8.47 -1.06 4.11
C MET A 265 9.28 -0.60 5.32
N TYR A 266 8.63 0.17 6.19
CA TYR A 266 9.17 0.69 7.44
C TYR A 266 8.24 0.42 8.59
N ILE A 267 8.82 0.12 9.75
CA ILE A 267 8.15 0.26 11.04
C ILE A 267 8.59 1.57 11.69
N THR A 268 7.63 2.37 12.15
CA THR A 268 7.85 3.69 12.72
C THR A 268 7.16 3.80 14.07
N SER A 269 7.92 4.16 15.10
CA SER A 269 7.35 4.29 16.44
C SER A 269 6.45 5.51 16.56
N LEU A 270 5.20 5.33 17.00
CA LEU A 270 4.31 6.47 17.23
C LEU A 270 4.85 7.42 18.30
N LYS A 271 5.58 6.89 19.29
CA LYS A 271 6.10 7.69 20.41
C LYS A 271 7.31 8.54 20.02
N THR A 272 8.22 8.02 19.20
CA THR A 272 9.53 8.67 18.97
C THR A 272 9.75 9.14 17.54
N GLY A 273 9.01 8.58 16.58
CA GLY A 273 9.21 8.83 15.15
C GLY A 273 10.42 8.13 14.58
N ALA A 274 11.15 7.32 15.35
CA ALA A 274 12.23 6.49 14.84
C ALA A 274 11.66 5.45 13.86
N SER A 275 12.25 5.36 12.68
CA SER A 275 11.85 4.43 11.63
C SER A 275 12.95 3.41 11.38
N ARG A 276 12.55 2.16 11.16
CA ARG A 276 13.45 1.07 10.78
C ARG A 276 12.96 0.42 9.50
N ARG A 277 13.85 0.33 8.51
CA ARG A 277 13.63 -0.35 7.22
C ARG A 277 13.38 -1.85 7.49
N LEU A 278 12.41 -2.43 6.79
CA LEU A 278 12.02 -3.85 6.88
C LEU A 278 12.38 -4.62 5.61
N THR A 279 12.39 -3.96 4.46
CA THR A 279 12.77 -4.54 3.17
C THR A 279 13.94 -3.79 2.58
N ASP A 280 14.88 -4.49 1.96
CA ASP A 280 16.03 -3.87 1.28
C ASP A 280 16.35 -4.44 -0.12
N ALA A 281 15.56 -5.40 -0.57
CA ALA A 281 15.66 -5.92 -1.93
C ALA A 281 15.29 -4.83 -2.96
N PRO A 282 16.04 -4.69 -4.07
CA PRO A 282 15.70 -3.74 -5.12
C PRO A 282 14.29 -3.96 -5.68
N GLY A 283 13.48 -2.89 -5.70
CA GLY A 283 12.17 -2.90 -6.33
C GLY A 283 11.09 -2.24 -5.50
N TYR A 284 9.96 -2.92 -5.35
CA TYR A 284 8.78 -2.39 -4.70
C TYR A 284 8.22 -3.44 -3.73
N ALA A 285 8.19 -3.09 -2.46
CA ALA A 285 7.57 -3.90 -1.41
C ALA A 285 6.29 -3.22 -0.95
N ASP A 286 5.16 -3.93 -1.09
CA ASP A 286 3.83 -3.50 -0.69
C ASP A 286 2.80 -4.61 -0.99
N PRO A 287 1.83 -4.88 -0.10
CA PRO A 287 1.74 -4.46 1.30
C PRO A 287 2.35 -5.47 2.26
N ILE A 288 2.20 -5.21 3.56
CA ILE A 288 2.82 -5.98 4.64
C ILE A 288 1.87 -6.11 5.83
N LEU A 289 1.96 -7.23 6.58
CA LEU A 289 1.21 -7.42 7.81
C LEU A 289 2.03 -8.16 8.88
N MET A 290 2.01 -7.64 10.11
CA MET A 290 2.65 -8.24 11.28
C MET A 290 1.87 -9.46 11.79
N SER A 291 2.59 -10.48 12.24
CA SER A 291 2.04 -11.68 12.86
C SER A 291 1.44 -11.40 14.25
N PRO A 292 0.52 -12.25 14.75
CA PRO A 292 -0.12 -12.02 16.05
C PRO A 292 0.79 -12.14 17.29
N ASP A 293 2.07 -12.47 17.12
CA ASP A 293 3.10 -12.56 18.16
C ASP A 293 4.21 -11.50 18.03
N ASP A 294 4.11 -10.52 17.11
CA ASP A 294 5.14 -9.49 16.85
C ASP A 294 6.53 -10.06 16.47
N LYS A 295 6.56 -11.26 15.90
CA LYS A 295 7.82 -11.94 15.53
C LYS A 295 8.08 -11.98 14.04
N TRP A 296 7.06 -11.84 13.20
CA TRP A 296 7.16 -12.03 11.77
C TRP A 296 6.28 -11.04 11.02
N PHE A 297 6.67 -10.71 9.80
CA PHE A 297 5.81 -10.05 8.84
C PHE A 297 5.59 -10.98 7.65
N VAL A 298 4.41 -10.88 7.04
CA VAL A 298 4.25 -11.28 5.64
C VAL A 298 4.34 -10.01 4.82
N VAL A 299 5.29 -9.95 3.91
CA VAL A 299 5.48 -8.85 2.97
C VAL A 299 5.23 -9.36 1.55
N PHE A 300 4.59 -8.53 0.75
CA PHE A 300 4.44 -8.75 -0.68
C PHE A 300 5.49 -7.94 -1.40
N ASP A 301 6.32 -8.62 -2.17
CA ASP A 301 7.50 -8.02 -2.77
C ASP A 301 7.70 -8.53 -4.21
N ASN A 302 8.25 -7.66 -5.04
CA ASN A 302 8.71 -7.90 -6.40
C ASN A 302 10.11 -8.48 -6.52
N ARG A 303 10.84 -8.76 -5.43
CA ARG A 303 12.20 -9.34 -5.45
C ARG A 303 12.37 -10.62 -6.28
N GLY A 304 11.26 -11.29 -6.61
CA GLY A 304 11.24 -12.46 -7.51
C GLY A 304 11.13 -12.13 -9.00
N VAL A 305 11.07 -10.86 -9.40
CA VAL A 305 10.92 -10.42 -10.80
C VAL A 305 11.81 -9.22 -11.13
N ASP A 306 12.38 -9.20 -12.33
CA ASP A 306 13.39 -8.21 -12.74
C ASP A 306 12.80 -6.84 -13.16
N ARG A 307 11.50 -6.63 -13.02
CA ARG A 307 10.78 -5.52 -13.65
C ARG A 307 11.14 -4.13 -13.13
N HIS A 308 11.78 -4.05 -11.97
CA HIS A 308 12.23 -2.80 -11.34
C HIS A 308 13.72 -2.57 -11.56
N MET A 309 14.46 -3.59 -11.98
CA MET A 309 15.93 -3.60 -11.95
C MET A 309 16.56 -2.59 -12.90
N TYR A 310 15.84 -2.15 -13.95
CA TYR A 310 16.36 -1.13 -14.86
C TYR A 310 16.49 0.26 -14.22
N TYR A 311 15.76 0.55 -13.13
CA TYR A 311 15.92 1.78 -12.34
C TYR A 311 16.40 1.55 -10.90
N ALA A 312 16.01 0.46 -10.26
CA ALA A 312 16.33 0.17 -8.86
C ALA A 312 17.56 -0.73 -8.67
N GLY A 313 18.03 -1.39 -9.74
CA GLY A 313 18.99 -2.50 -9.61
C GLY A 313 20.40 -2.10 -9.18
N MET A 314 20.80 -0.85 -9.40
CA MET A 314 22.07 -0.31 -8.92
C MET A 314 21.91 0.17 -7.48
N GLN A 315 22.31 -0.66 -6.52
CA GLN A 315 22.25 -0.32 -5.10
C GLN A 315 23.39 0.64 -4.69
N GLY A 316 23.26 1.29 -3.54
CA GLY A 316 24.16 2.31 -2.99
C GLY A 316 23.84 3.75 -3.42
N VAL A 317 22.86 3.96 -4.30
CA VAL A 317 22.56 5.29 -4.87
C VAL A 317 21.57 6.05 -3.97
N PRO A 318 21.93 7.24 -3.44
CA PRO A 318 21.02 8.02 -2.62
C PRO A 318 19.81 8.51 -3.46
N PRO A 319 18.59 8.60 -2.88
CA PRO A 319 17.35 8.90 -3.63
C PRO A 319 17.23 10.40 -3.96
N LEU A 320 18.25 10.98 -4.60
CA LEU A 320 18.30 12.39 -4.97
C LEU A 320 17.37 12.69 -6.16
N THR A 321 17.48 11.91 -7.23
CA THR A 321 16.62 12.06 -8.43
C THR A 321 15.17 11.66 -8.16
N ASP A 322 14.93 10.80 -7.16
CA ASP A 322 13.61 10.37 -6.70
C ASP A 322 12.75 11.48 -6.10
N MET A 323 13.33 12.64 -5.80
CA MET A 323 12.56 13.86 -5.53
C MET A 323 11.68 14.30 -6.71
N LEU A 324 11.96 13.80 -7.92
CA LEU A 324 11.24 14.12 -9.15
C LEU A 324 10.68 12.91 -9.88
N THR A 325 11.38 11.77 -9.93
CA THR A 325 11.09 10.65 -10.86
C THR A 325 9.85 9.81 -10.50
N LEU A 326 9.07 10.20 -9.49
CA LEU A 326 7.75 9.65 -9.13
C LEU A 326 7.73 8.11 -8.99
N MET A 327 8.65 7.55 -8.19
CA MET A 327 8.90 6.10 -8.15
C MET A 327 7.67 5.23 -7.94
N VAL A 328 6.78 5.57 -7.01
CA VAL A 328 5.53 4.81 -6.79
C VAL A 328 4.68 4.70 -8.06
N LYS A 329 4.58 5.80 -8.83
CA LYS A 329 3.84 5.83 -10.10
C LYS A 329 4.56 5.03 -11.19
N LEU A 330 5.88 5.17 -11.30
CA LEU A 330 6.69 4.41 -12.26
C LEU A 330 6.56 2.90 -11.99
N SER A 331 6.61 2.49 -10.72
CA SER A 331 6.40 1.12 -10.30
C SER A 331 4.96 0.65 -10.59
N ASP A 332 3.92 1.45 -10.34
CA ASP A 332 2.53 1.08 -10.66
C ASP A 332 2.26 0.91 -12.15
N GLU A 333 2.87 1.73 -13.01
CA GLU A 333 2.59 1.68 -14.45
C GLU A 333 3.47 0.67 -15.20
N TYR A 334 4.70 0.44 -14.74
CA TYR A 334 5.71 -0.34 -15.48
C TYR A 334 6.36 -1.44 -14.65
N GLY A 335 6.47 -1.28 -13.33
CA GLY A 335 7.16 -2.22 -12.44
C GLY A 335 6.29 -3.40 -12.01
N TYR A 336 5.35 -3.16 -11.11
CA TYR A 336 4.74 -4.21 -10.31
C TYR A 336 3.40 -4.72 -10.82
N ARG A 337 2.79 -4.22 -11.90
CA ARG A 337 1.51 -4.78 -12.41
C ARG A 337 1.36 -4.81 -13.91
N ASN A 338 0.49 -5.71 -14.37
CA ASN A 338 -0.08 -5.71 -15.71
C ASN A 338 -1.59 -5.97 -15.65
N GLY A 339 -2.38 -4.90 -15.82
CA GLY A 339 -3.81 -4.94 -15.53
C GLY A 339 -4.08 -5.13 -14.03
N GLN A 340 -4.97 -6.05 -13.67
CA GLN A 340 -5.25 -6.33 -12.26
C GLN A 340 -4.14 -7.14 -11.59
N ARG A 341 -3.42 -8.00 -12.31
CA ARG A 341 -2.35 -8.81 -11.71
C ARG A 341 -1.19 -7.92 -11.25
N ARG A 342 -0.80 -8.04 -9.97
CA ARG A 342 0.41 -7.43 -9.42
C ARG A 342 1.48 -8.52 -9.28
N PHE A 343 2.70 -8.30 -9.72
CA PHE A 343 3.82 -9.26 -9.68
C PHE A 343 4.38 -9.49 -8.27
N PHE A 344 3.58 -9.27 -7.23
CA PHE A 344 3.95 -9.54 -5.86
C PHE A 344 4.02 -11.03 -5.60
N GLN A 345 4.97 -11.40 -4.75
CA GLN A 345 5.05 -12.71 -4.14
C GLN A 345 5.06 -12.57 -2.61
N PRO A 346 4.38 -13.47 -1.88
CA PRO A 346 4.36 -13.46 -0.43
C PRO A 346 5.66 -13.99 0.16
N TYR A 347 6.33 -13.18 0.99
CA TYR A 347 7.51 -13.56 1.76
C TYR A 347 7.25 -13.40 3.26
N LEU A 348 7.67 -14.40 4.02
CA LEU A 348 7.73 -14.37 5.48
C LEU A 348 9.11 -13.86 5.89
N ILE A 349 9.16 -12.69 6.50
CA ILE A 349 10.38 -12.10 7.10
C ILE A 349 10.19 -12.00 8.60
N ASP A 350 11.26 -12.09 9.38
CA ASP A 350 11.14 -11.86 10.82
C ASP A 350 10.96 -10.37 11.16
N ARG A 351 10.71 -10.07 12.44
CA ARG A 351 10.46 -8.70 12.93
C ARG A 351 11.59 -7.71 12.62
N TRP A 352 12.81 -8.18 12.35
CA TRP A 352 13.97 -7.34 12.08
C TRP A 352 14.08 -6.95 10.62
N GLY A 353 13.36 -7.65 9.73
CA GLY A 353 13.37 -7.41 8.30
C GLY A 353 14.57 -8.05 7.61
N ASP A 354 14.75 -7.68 6.34
CA ASP A 354 15.90 -8.07 5.54
C ASP A 354 17.21 -7.59 6.20
N ARG A 355 18.25 -8.43 6.12
CA ARG A 355 19.58 -8.14 6.64
C ARG A 355 20.62 -9.10 6.06
N GLY A 356 21.74 -8.58 5.59
CA GLY A 356 22.82 -9.43 5.08
C GLY A 356 22.32 -10.35 3.95
N ASP A 357 22.38 -11.67 4.17
CA ASP A 357 21.87 -12.71 3.27
C ASP A 357 20.45 -13.18 3.61
N TYR A 358 19.87 -12.71 4.72
CA TYR A 358 18.51 -13.05 5.11
C TYR A 358 17.49 -12.18 4.37
N LEU A 359 16.75 -12.82 3.46
CA LEU A 359 15.69 -12.22 2.64
C LEU A 359 14.31 -12.87 2.87
N GLY A 360 14.15 -13.56 4.00
CA GLY A 360 12.93 -14.28 4.35
C GLY A 360 12.68 -15.56 3.55
N GLN A 361 11.47 -16.09 3.71
CA GLN A 361 10.99 -17.32 3.08
C GLN A 361 9.76 -17.04 2.22
N ARG A 362 9.82 -17.36 0.93
CA ARG A 362 8.64 -17.29 0.05
C ARG A 362 7.58 -18.29 0.52
N LEU A 363 6.31 -17.87 0.62
CA LEU A 363 5.20 -18.70 1.09
C LEU A 363 4.57 -19.59 0.00
N ASN A 364 4.81 -19.28 -1.28
CA ASN A 364 4.33 -20.05 -2.42
C ASN A 364 5.45 -20.50 -3.37
N PRO A 365 6.52 -21.14 -2.86
CA PRO A 365 7.59 -21.66 -3.71
C PRO A 365 7.06 -22.84 -4.55
N GLY A 366 7.69 -23.11 -5.69
CA GLY A 366 7.36 -24.26 -6.50
C GLY A 366 7.90 -24.16 -7.92
N PRO A 367 7.69 -25.22 -8.72
CA PRO A 367 8.27 -25.35 -10.06
C PRO A 367 7.61 -24.46 -11.11
N GLY A 368 6.58 -23.68 -10.75
CA GLY A 368 5.88 -22.80 -11.70
C GLY A 368 4.96 -23.54 -12.68
N THR A 369 4.50 -24.75 -12.34
CA THR A 369 3.58 -25.49 -13.21
C THR A 369 2.20 -24.82 -13.29
N PRO A 370 1.49 -24.91 -14.44
CA PRO A 370 0.17 -24.32 -14.60
C PRO A 370 -0.81 -24.72 -13.48
N GLY A 371 -1.50 -23.73 -12.91
CA GLY A 371 -2.43 -23.90 -11.78
C GLY A 371 -1.79 -24.08 -10.41
N SER A 372 -0.48 -24.33 -10.29
CA SER A 372 0.18 -24.40 -8.99
C SER A 372 0.16 -23.04 -8.26
N ALA A 373 0.37 -23.03 -6.94
CA ALA A 373 0.50 -21.79 -6.16
C ALA A 373 1.67 -20.90 -6.63
N SER A 374 2.65 -21.51 -7.31
CA SER A 374 3.84 -20.87 -7.90
C SER A 374 3.70 -20.54 -9.39
N ASP A 375 2.55 -20.83 -10.03
CA ASP A 375 2.33 -20.56 -11.45
C ASP A 375 2.65 -19.09 -11.79
N PRO A 376 3.58 -18.82 -12.73
CA PRO A 376 4.01 -17.46 -13.05
C PRO A 376 2.90 -16.60 -13.63
N ASN A 377 1.82 -17.20 -14.15
CA ASN A 377 0.66 -16.46 -14.65
C ASN A 377 -0.24 -15.93 -13.53
N TRP A 378 -0.15 -16.49 -12.33
CA TRP A 378 -0.85 -16.08 -11.13
C TRP A 378 0.07 -15.32 -10.19
N ASN A 379 -0.28 -14.10 -9.83
CA ASN A 379 0.52 -13.34 -8.86
C ASN A 379 -0.36 -12.72 -7.78
N ALA A 380 0.25 -12.51 -6.61
CA ALA A 380 -0.46 -12.00 -5.47
C ALA A 380 -0.93 -10.56 -5.74
N ARG A 381 -2.14 -10.25 -5.32
CA ARG A 381 -2.67 -8.88 -5.35
C ARG A 381 -2.27 -8.17 -4.06
N ALA A 382 -3.04 -7.20 -3.58
CA ALA A 382 -2.75 -6.54 -2.32
C ALA A 382 -3.26 -7.35 -1.12
N ASP A 383 -2.57 -7.12 -0.01
CA ASP A 383 -2.90 -7.37 1.40
C ASP A 383 -2.99 -8.84 1.81
N PRO A 384 -2.01 -9.36 2.56
CA PRO A 384 -2.14 -10.62 3.25
C PRO A 384 -2.93 -10.48 4.56
N ALA A 385 -3.43 -11.60 5.08
CA ALA A 385 -4.02 -11.71 6.40
C ALA A 385 -3.37 -12.84 7.21
N TRP A 386 -3.06 -12.57 8.47
CA TRP A 386 -2.65 -13.59 9.44
C TRP A 386 -3.86 -14.19 10.15
N SER A 387 -3.87 -15.51 10.33
CA SER A 387 -4.79 -16.10 11.29
C SER A 387 -4.40 -15.64 12.71
N PRO A 388 -5.37 -15.36 13.61
CA PRO A 388 -5.09 -14.87 14.97
C PRO A 388 -4.24 -15.80 15.83
N ASP A 389 -4.26 -17.11 15.56
CA ASP A 389 -3.38 -18.10 16.19
C ASP A 389 -1.98 -18.15 15.57
N GLY A 390 -1.75 -17.41 14.48
CA GLY A 390 -0.48 -17.26 13.79
C GLY A 390 -0.05 -18.49 12.99
N THR A 391 -0.94 -19.46 12.72
CA THR A 391 -0.57 -20.70 12.00
C THR A 391 -0.84 -20.65 10.50
N ASN A 392 -1.59 -19.65 10.03
CA ASN A 392 -1.94 -19.51 8.63
C ASN A 392 -1.77 -18.07 8.14
N VAL A 393 -1.47 -17.96 6.86
CA VAL A 393 -1.48 -16.70 6.11
C VAL A 393 -2.41 -16.88 4.92
N VAL A 394 -3.36 -15.98 4.77
CA VAL A 394 -4.25 -15.96 3.61
C VAL A 394 -3.88 -14.79 2.72
N TYR A 395 -3.86 -15.05 1.42
CA TYR A 395 -3.62 -14.08 0.37
C TYR A 395 -4.43 -14.46 -0.86
N TRP A 396 -4.46 -13.60 -1.87
CA TRP A 396 -5.18 -13.92 -3.10
C TRP A 396 -4.34 -13.61 -4.32
N GLN A 397 -4.63 -14.34 -5.39
CA GLN A 397 -3.93 -14.21 -6.67
C GLN A 397 -4.92 -13.88 -7.78
N ALA A 398 -4.45 -13.12 -8.75
CA ALA A 398 -5.15 -12.85 -10.01
C ALA A 398 -4.38 -13.47 -11.18
N LEU A 399 -5.13 -14.07 -12.12
CA LEU A 399 -4.60 -14.51 -13.40
C LEU A 399 -4.43 -13.30 -14.33
N VAL A 400 -3.43 -13.33 -15.20
CA VAL A 400 -3.35 -12.36 -16.30
C VAL A 400 -4.49 -12.56 -17.28
N THR A 401 -5.21 -11.49 -17.60
CA THR A 401 -6.40 -11.50 -18.46
C THR A 401 -6.34 -10.40 -19.51
N ALA A 402 -7.11 -10.56 -20.58
CA ALA A 402 -7.20 -9.53 -21.62
C ALA A 402 -7.74 -8.20 -21.01
N PRO A 403 -7.22 -7.02 -21.44
CA PRO A 403 -6.25 -6.82 -22.51
C PRO A 403 -4.77 -6.83 -22.06
N ALA A 404 -4.47 -7.20 -20.81
CA ALA A 404 -3.08 -7.33 -20.32
C ALA A 404 -2.36 -8.59 -20.86
N CYS A 405 -3.08 -9.38 -21.66
CA CYS A 405 -2.59 -10.44 -22.53
C CYS A 405 -3.51 -10.49 -23.77
N GLY A 406 -3.05 -11.15 -24.84
CA GLY A 406 -3.81 -11.40 -26.06
C GLY A 406 -4.13 -10.13 -26.86
N GLY A 407 -4.74 -10.32 -28.04
CA GLY A 407 -5.03 -9.21 -28.95
C GLY A 407 -3.77 -8.50 -29.41
N ALA A 408 -3.67 -7.19 -29.14
CA ALA A 408 -2.48 -6.40 -29.45
C ALA A 408 -1.33 -6.57 -28.43
N ASN A 409 -1.59 -7.20 -27.29
CA ASN A 409 -0.56 -7.48 -26.29
C ASN A 409 0.21 -8.77 -26.69
N PRO A 410 1.55 -8.74 -26.74
CA PRO A 410 2.35 -9.90 -27.16
C PRO A 410 2.29 -11.08 -26.19
N LEU A 411 1.85 -10.87 -24.94
CA LEU A 411 1.71 -11.96 -23.97
C LEU A 411 0.51 -12.85 -24.34
N PRO A 412 0.66 -14.18 -24.45
CA PRO A 412 -0.48 -15.07 -24.64
C PRO A 412 -1.38 -15.06 -23.39
N CYS A 413 -2.70 -15.11 -23.58
CA CYS A 413 -3.62 -15.30 -22.46
C CYS A 413 -3.68 -16.77 -22.06
N PRO A 414 -3.33 -17.12 -20.80
CA PRO A 414 -3.49 -18.48 -20.31
C PRO A 414 -4.97 -18.80 -20.10
N THR A 415 -5.34 -20.04 -20.39
CA THR A 415 -6.63 -20.59 -19.94
C THR A 415 -6.56 -20.86 -18.45
N SER A 416 -7.55 -20.40 -17.68
CA SER A 416 -7.60 -20.70 -16.25
C SER A 416 -7.76 -22.20 -15.99
N THR A 417 -6.99 -22.71 -15.04
CA THR A 417 -7.07 -24.07 -14.53
C THR A 417 -8.06 -24.20 -13.36
N GLU A 418 -8.61 -23.08 -12.87
CA GLU A 418 -9.55 -23.07 -11.76
C GLU A 418 -10.96 -23.51 -12.20
N PRO A 419 -11.75 -24.17 -11.33
CA PRO A 419 -13.12 -24.57 -11.63
C PRO A 419 -13.97 -23.41 -12.16
N GLY A 420 -14.64 -23.62 -13.29
CA GLY A 420 -15.46 -22.60 -13.95
C GLY A 420 -14.66 -21.50 -14.66
N GLY A 421 -13.34 -21.66 -14.84
CA GLY A 421 -12.50 -20.71 -15.55
C GLY A 421 -12.24 -19.42 -14.78
N ARG A 422 -12.25 -19.45 -13.45
CA ARG A 422 -12.09 -18.25 -12.59
C ARG A 422 -10.73 -17.60 -12.77
N HIS A 423 -10.67 -16.26 -12.70
CA HIS A 423 -9.44 -15.48 -12.85
C HIS A 423 -8.91 -14.89 -11.54
N SER A 424 -9.50 -15.29 -10.41
CA SER A 424 -9.03 -14.94 -9.07
C SER A 424 -9.20 -16.13 -8.15
N ARG A 425 -8.27 -16.29 -7.21
CA ARG A 425 -8.31 -17.37 -6.21
C ARG A 425 -7.77 -16.91 -4.88
N LEU A 426 -8.37 -17.41 -3.80
CA LEU A 426 -7.91 -17.23 -2.44
C LEU A 426 -7.00 -18.40 -2.07
N MET A 427 -5.86 -18.09 -1.47
CA MET A 427 -4.81 -19.03 -1.10
C MET A 427 -4.62 -19.01 0.41
N ILE A 428 -4.34 -20.18 1.00
CA ILE A 428 -3.94 -20.30 2.40
C ILE A 428 -2.57 -20.98 2.47
N ALA A 429 -1.56 -20.24 2.95
CA ALA A 429 -0.28 -20.79 3.34
C ALA A 429 -0.37 -21.26 4.80
N ARG A 430 -0.24 -22.57 5.01
CA ARG A 430 -0.21 -23.18 6.35
C ARG A 430 1.22 -23.25 6.84
N LEU A 431 1.45 -22.89 8.10
CA LEU A 431 2.78 -22.80 8.70
C LEU A 431 2.92 -23.88 9.80
N PRO A 432 3.18 -25.15 9.41
CA PRO A 432 3.06 -26.30 10.30
C PRO A 432 4.05 -26.28 11.49
N ASP A 433 5.19 -25.59 11.35
CA ASP A 433 6.20 -25.49 12.40
C ASP A 433 5.82 -24.48 13.50
N ARG A 434 4.75 -23.69 13.28
CA ARG A 434 4.29 -22.71 14.26
C ARG A 434 3.31 -23.35 15.23
N LYS A 435 3.50 -23.04 16.52
CA LYS A 435 2.56 -23.40 17.57
C LYS A 435 1.40 -22.40 17.59
N PRO A 436 0.12 -22.84 17.59
CA PRO A 436 -1.02 -21.95 17.71
C PRO A 436 -0.92 -21.06 18.95
N LEU A 437 -1.17 -19.76 18.75
CA LEU A 437 -1.28 -18.80 19.84
C LEU A 437 -2.68 -18.83 20.45
N PRO A 438 -2.83 -18.46 21.73
CA PRO A 438 -4.15 -18.27 22.33
C PRO A 438 -4.97 -17.22 21.58
N LEU A 439 -6.20 -17.59 21.23
CA LEU A 439 -7.17 -16.72 20.57
C LEU A 439 -7.72 -15.66 21.54
N GLY A 440 -8.33 -14.61 20.99
CA GLY A 440 -9.02 -13.59 21.78
C GLY A 440 -8.10 -12.61 22.53
N ARG A 441 -6.79 -12.65 22.28
CA ARG A 441 -5.89 -11.59 22.79
C ARG A 441 -6.29 -10.26 22.14
N VAL A 442 -6.56 -9.24 22.93
CA VAL A 442 -6.85 -7.87 22.45
C VAL A 442 -5.74 -6.96 22.96
N ALA A 443 -5.26 -6.03 22.13
CA ALA A 443 -4.34 -5.02 22.64
C ALA A 443 -5.10 -4.14 23.63
N ARG A 444 -4.45 -3.75 24.74
CA ARG A 444 -5.11 -2.89 25.73
C ARG A 444 -5.35 -1.53 25.08
N PRO A 445 -6.60 -1.02 25.03
CA PRO A 445 -6.85 0.32 24.54
C PRO A 445 -6.05 1.33 25.36
N GLY A 446 -5.29 2.16 24.67
CA GLY A 446 -4.47 3.21 25.26
C GLY A 446 -4.61 4.49 24.48
N LYS A 447 -4.34 5.64 25.11
CA LYS A 447 -4.28 6.90 24.37
C LYS A 447 -3.17 6.83 23.34
N ILE A 448 -3.50 6.96 22.06
CA ILE A 448 -2.50 7.18 21.02
C ILE A 448 -2.08 8.65 21.04
N THR A 449 -0.77 8.87 21.04
CA THR A 449 -0.15 10.19 20.85
C THR A 449 0.99 10.05 19.87
N VAL A 450 1.10 11.01 18.95
CA VAL A 450 2.20 11.09 17.99
C VAL A 450 2.95 12.40 18.25
N PRO A 451 3.81 12.48 19.29
CA PRO A 451 4.39 13.76 19.74
C PRO A 451 5.34 14.40 18.73
N TRP A 452 5.83 13.62 17.76
CA TRP A 452 6.63 14.11 16.64
C TRP A 452 5.79 14.49 15.41
N GLY A 453 4.52 14.09 15.39
CA GLY A 453 3.57 14.41 14.32
C GLY A 453 2.81 15.70 14.61
N VAL A 454 1.89 16.06 13.71
CA VAL A 454 1.03 17.24 13.88
C VAL A 454 -0.34 16.78 14.37
N ALA A 455 -0.74 17.26 15.57
CA ALA A 455 -2.10 17.09 16.03
C ALA A 455 -3.06 17.79 15.06
N TYR A 456 -4.06 17.07 14.55
CA TYR A 456 -4.98 17.58 13.56
C TYR A 456 -6.23 18.16 14.23
N LYS A 457 -6.56 19.41 13.94
CA LYS A 457 -7.87 19.99 14.25
C LYS A 457 -8.66 20.16 12.95
N PRO A 458 -9.99 19.91 12.96
CA PRO A 458 -10.80 20.13 11.77
C PRO A 458 -10.63 21.56 11.23
N GLY A 459 -10.43 21.67 9.92
CA GLY A 459 -10.16 22.92 9.22
C GLY A 459 -8.69 23.35 9.20
N ASP A 460 -7.79 22.59 9.83
CA ASP A 460 -6.35 22.78 9.62
C ASP A 460 -5.95 22.27 8.22
N PRO A 461 -5.06 22.99 7.51
CA PRO A 461 -4.46 22.46 6.30
C PRO A 461 -3.56 21.27 6.63
N MET A 462 -3.36 20.38 5.65
CA MET A 462 -2.37 19.32 5.82
C MET A 462 -0.96 19.92 5.99
N PRO A 463 -0.15 19.39 6.93
CA PRO A 463 1.18 19.90 7.17
C PRO A 463 2.07 19.65 5.95
N SER A 464 2.88 20.64 5.59
CA SER A 464 3.92 20.46 4.58
C SER A 464 5.03 19.55 5.10
N ARG A 465 5.57 18.71 4.23
CA ARG A 465 6.82 18.00 4.49
C ARG A 465 7.97 18.99 4.41
N ILE A 466 9.00 18.78 5.23
CA ILE A 466 10.23 19.58 5.14
C ILE A 466 10.88 19.27 3.79
N GLY A 467 10.84 20.25 2.90
CA GLY A 467 11.45 20.14 1.59
C GLY A 467 12.97 20.22 1.66
N VAL A 468 13.62 19.69 0.63
CA VAL A 468 15.08 19.81 0.48
C VAL A 468 15.42 21.26 0.06
N PRO A 469 16.47 21.87 0.61
CA PRO A 469 16.95 23.21 0.22
C PRO A 469 17.34 23.26 -1.28
N GLU A 470 17.18 24.43 -1.90
CA GLU A 470 17.78 24.69 -3.21
C GLU A 470 19.25 25.11 -3.04
N GLY A 471 20.07 24.84 -4.05
CA GLY A 471 21.48 25.22 -4.04
C GLY A 471 22.40 24.15 -4.63
N LYS A 472 23.71 24.39 -4.49
CA LYS A 472 24.78 23.47 -4.85
C LYS A 472 25.47 22.99 -3.60
N PHE A 473 25.64 21.68 -3.48
CA PHE A 473 26.10 21.04 -2.26
C PHE A 473 27.10 19.92 -2.54
N THR A 474 27.85 19.55 -1.50
CA THR A 474 28.55 18.26 -1.42
C THR A 474 27.80 17.36 -0.45
N LEU A 475 27.48 16.14 -0.87
CA LEU A 475 26.98 15.07 -0.01
C LEU A 475 28.13 14.08 0.21
N ALA A 476 28.63 13.97 1.43
CA ALA A 476 29.64 12.97 1.76
C ALA A 476 28.97 11.60 1.94
N GLY A 477 29.58 10.54 1.39
CA GLY A 477 29.18 9.18 1.73
C GLY A 477 29.57 8.87 3.17
N ARG A 478 28.74 8.10 3.88
CA ARG A 478 28.97 7.73 5.29
C ARG A 478 30.26 6.95 5.51
N LYS A 479 30.72 6.22 4.47
CA LYS A 479 31.92 5.37 4.54
C LYS A 479 33.04 5.85 3.60
N GLY A 480 32.73 6.64 2.59
CA GLY A 480 33.74 7.20 1.70
C GLY A 480 33.15 8.00 0.53
N GLY A 481 34.04 8.70 -0.16
CA GLY A 481 33.72 9.48 -1.36
C GLY A 481 32.69 10.59 -1.14
N SER A 482 32.20 11.14 -2.25
CA SER A 482 31.22 12.22 -2.21
C SER A 482 30.40 12.33 -3.49
N ALA A 483 29.30 13.06 -3.41
CA ALA A 483 28.53 13.52 -4.55
C ALA A 483 28.46 15.05 -4.58
N ARG A 484 28.65 15.65 -5.76
CA ARG A 484 28.30 17.06 -6.00
C ARG A 484 26.85 17.12 -6.45
N VAL A 485 26.01 17.83 -5.70
CA VAL A 485 24.56 17.86 -5.88
C VAL A 485 24.11 19.27 -6.23
N GLU A 486 23.23 19.42 -7.22
CA GLU A 486 22.54 20.68 -7.50
C GLU A 486 21.02 20.46 -7.45
N ILE A 487 20.33 21.30 -6.69
CA ILE A 487 18.88 21.28 -6.55
C ILE A 487 18.36 22.66 -6.93
N ARG A 488 17.46 22.72 -7.91
CA ARG A 488 16.78 23.97 -8.28
C ARG A 488 15.28 23.82 -8.12
N LYS A 489 14.65 24.89 -7.65
CA LYS A 489 13.20 24.96 -7.51
C LYS A 489 12.58 25.87 -8.56
N ALA A 490 11.36 25.54 -8.95
CA ALA A 490 10.48 26.41 -9.73
C ALA A 490 9.13 26.48 -9.01
N ALA A 491 8.60 27.70 -8.85
CA ALA A 491 7.37 27.95 -8.09
C ALA A 491 7.36 27.27 -6.69
N GLY A 492 8.51 27.31 -6.00
CA GLY A 492 8.66 26.76 -4.64
C GLY A 492 8.81 25.23 -4.56
N ARG A 493 8.82 24.50 -5.69
CA ARG A 493 8.96 23.04 -5.74
C ARG A 493 10.25 22.63 -6.45
N VAL A 494 10.81 21.47 -6.08
CA VAL A 494 11.95 20.90 -6.81
C VAL A 494 11.54 20.72 -8.27
N ALA A 495 12.36 21.23 -9.19
CA ALA A 495 12.14 21.16 -10.64
C ALA A 495 13.38 20.61 -11.36
N PHE A 496 14.52 20.58 -10.68
CA PHE A 496 15.75 19.98 -11.17
C PHE A 496 16.56 19.43 -10.01
N VAL A 497 17.13 18.24 -10.21
CA VAL A 497 18.16 17.65 -9.36
C VAL A 497 19.25 17.09 -10.24
N SER A 498 20.52 17.29 -9.90
CA SER A 498 21.64 16.54 -10.46
C SER A 498 22.60 16.10 -9.37
N ALA A 499 23.29 14.99 -9.63
CA ALA A 499 24.35 14.45 -8.79
C ALA A 499 25.52 14.00 -9.68
N SER A 500 26.74 14.31 -9.25
CA SER A 500 27.97 13.70 -9.80
C SER A 500 28.72 13.02 -8.66
N TYR A 501 28.82 11.70 -8.74
CA TYR A 501 29.42 10.82 -7.75
C TYR A 501 30.90 10.60 -8.04
N ASP A 502 31.70 10.64 -6.99
CA ASP A 502 33.13 10.35 -6.98
C ASP A 502 33.41 9.39 -5.82
N ALA A 503 33.53 8.10 -6.15
CA ALA A 503 33.67 6.98 -5.23
C ALA A 503 32.68 7.01 -4.05
N PHE A 504 31.45 7.48 -4.27
CA PHE A 504 30.46 7.65 -3.21
C PHE A 504 30.08 6.30 -2.60
N THR A 505 30.11 6.18 -1.28
CA THR A 505 29.65 4.98 -0.59
C THR A 505 29.13 5.27 0.82
N ASP A 506 27.92 4.77 1.11
CA ASP A 506 27.28 4.87 2.43
C ASP A 506 27.49 3.61 3.30
N ASP A 507 27.81 2.47 2.69
CA ASP A 507 27.97 1.18 3.37
C ASP A 507 29.40 0.63 3.31
N GLY A 508 30.25 1.15 2.42
CA GLY A 508 31.61 0.66 2.16
C GLY A 508 31.64 -0.58 1.27
N GLU A 509 30.49 -1.05 0.78
CA GLU A 509 30.34 -2.23 -0.07
C GLU A 509 29.96 -1.84 -1.50
N HIS A 510 29.07 -0.87 -1.67
CA HIS A 510 28.67 -0.34 -2.98
C HIS A 510 29.35 1.02 -3.20
N VAL A 511 30.17 1.11 -4.25
CA VAL A 511 30.90 2.32 -4.62
C VAL A 511 30.35 2.85 -5.93
N ILE A 512 29.87 4.10 -5.92
CA ILE A 512 29.16 4.73 -7.05
C ILE A 512 30.01 5.86 -7.65
N ASP A 513 30.14 5.81 -8.98
CA ASP A 513 30.81 6.80 -9.81
C ASP A 513 29.92 7.27 -10.96
N GLY A 514 30.14 8.48 -11.47
CA GLY A 514 29.46 9.01 -12.65
C GLY A 514 28.42 10.06 -12.30
N SER A 515 27.35 10.17 -13.07
CA SER A 515 26.36 11.24 -12.85
C SER A 515 24.93 10.85 -13.23
N GLU A 516 23.98 11.51 -12.58
CA GLU A 516 22.57 11.49 -12.97
C GLU A 516 21.92 12.87 -12.78
N SER A 517 20.84 13.13 -13.51
CA SER A 517 20.01 14.32 -13.30
C SER A 517 18.56 14.08 -13.72
N ALA A 518 17.63 14.72 -13.03
CA ALA A 518 16.21 14.72 -13.37
C ALA A 518 15.71 16.16 -13.50
N THR A 519 14.95 16.45 -14.55
CA THR A 519 14.39 17.78 -14.81
C THR A 519 12.90 17.70 -15.10
N LEU A 520 12.09 18.45 -14.37
CA LEU A 520 10.70 18.70 -14.72
C LEU A 520 10.62 19.75 -15.84
N GLN A 521 10.03 19.38 -16.96
CA GLN A 521 9.83 20.22 -18.13
C GLN A 521 8.35 20.25 -18.51
N MET A 522 7.91 21.36 -19.11
CA MET A 522 6.59 21.47 -19.71
C MET A 522 6.74 21.36 -21.23
N ARG A 523 6.08 20.39 -21.85
CA ARG A 523 6.05 20.20 -23.30
C ARG A 523 4.59 20.08 -23.75
N ASP A 524 4.18 20.93 -24.67
CA ASP A 524 2.79 21.00 -25.16
C ASP A 524 1.74 21.11 -24.03
N GLY A 525 2.08 21.90 -23.00
CA GLY A 525 1.23 22.09 -21.81
C GLY A 525 1.19 20.91 -20.84
N LYS A 526 1.99 19.86 -21.06
CA LYS A 526 2.03 18.66 -20.20
C LYS A 526 3.37 18.53 -19.47
N PRO A 527 3.35 18.12 -18.19
CA PRO A 527 4.58 17.89 -17.45
C PRO A 527 5.29 16.63 -17.96
N ARG A 528 6.63 16.68 -17.99
CA ARG A 528 7.54 15.59 -18.35
C ARG A 528 8.74 15.65 -17.42
N ILE A 529 9.19 14.51 -16.92
CA ILE A 529 10.45 14.41 -16.16
C ILE A 529 11.46 13.75 -17.08
N VAL A 530 12.50 14.50 -17.45
CA VAL A 530 13.60 14.00 -18.27
C VAL A 530 14.74 13.60 -17.33
N TRP A 531 15.06 12.31 -17.32
CA TRP A 531 16.13 11.72 -16.52
C TRP A 531 17.33 11.39 -17.42
N HIS A 532 18.52 11.85 -17.04
CA HIS A 532 19.79 11.44 -17.61
C HIS A 532 20.61 10.67 -16.58
N SER A 533 21.30 9.61 -16.99
CA SER A 533 22.18 8.81 -16.15
C SER A 533 23.35 8.27 -16.97
N ASP A 534 24.56 8.37 -16.43
CA ASP A 534 25.74 7.59 -16.83
C ASP A 534 26.51 7.30 -15.55
N MET A 535 26.13 6.20 -14.90
CA MET A 535 26.69 5.79 -13.61
C MET A 535 27.35 4.42 -13.72
N ARG A 536 28.31 4.17 -12.83
CA ARG A 536 28.99 2.89 -12.64
C ARG A 536 28.95 2.52 -11.17
N SER A 537 28.79 1.23 -10.90
CA SER A 537 28.94 0.66 -9.57
C SER A 537 30.12 -0.33 -9.54
N SER A 538 30.82 -0.36 -8.42
CA SER A 538 31.86 -1.35 -8.10
C SER A 538 31.77 -1.81 -6.63
N GLY A 539 32.51 -2.87 -6.29
CA GLY A 539 32.49 -3.48 -4.95
C GLY A 539 31.57 -4.70 -4.92
N LYS A 540 30.54 -4.67 -4.07
CA LYS A 540 29.56 -5.77 -3.90
C LYS A 540 28.71 -6.04 -5.14
N GLN A 541 28.52 -5.02 -5.97
CA GLN A 541 27.92 -5.12 -7.30
C GLN A 541 28.86 -4.43 -8.29
N THR A 542 29.00 -5.01 -9.48
CA THR A 542 29.67 -4.35 -10.60
C THR A 542 28.66 -4.05 -11.70
N GLY A 543 28.54 -2.79 -12.11
CA GLY A 543 27.49 -2.46 -13.05
C GLY A 543 27.54 -1.06 -13.65
N THR A 544 26.57 -0.82 -14.54
CA THR A 544 26.35 0.49 -15.18
C THR A 544 24.87 0.82 -15.25
N LYS A 545 24.50 2.10 -15.15
CA LYS A 545 23.12 2.59 -15.32
C LYS A 545 23.12 3.79 -16.26
N LYS A 546 22.54 3.63 -17.44
CA LYS A 546 22.68 4.54 -18.57
C LYS A 546 21.36 4.90 -19.23
N THR A 547 21.20 6.16 -19.59
CA THR A 547 20.09 6.63 -20.42
C THR A 547 20.45 6.74 -21.89
N SER A 548 19.45 6.76 -22.76
CA SER A 548 19.64 7.17 -24.16
C SER A 548 19.97 8.65 -24.23
N GLU A 549 21.05 9.02 -24.93
CA GLU A 549 21.43 10.41 -25.14
C GLU A 549 21.19 10.86 -26.59
N PRO A 550 20.92 12.16 -26.84
CA PRO A 550 20.83 13.27 -25.88
C PRO A 550 19.44 13.45 -25.24
N GLY A 551 18.49 12.54 -25.50
CA GLY A 551 17.07 12.70 -25.13
C GLY A 551 16.71 12.33 -23.69
N GLY A 552 17.55 11.56 -23.01
CA GLY A 552 17.27 11.00 -21.70
C GLY A 552 16.19 9.91 -21.71
N PHE A 553 15.76 9.53 -20.50
CA PHE A 553 14.60 8.70 -20.22
C PHE A 553 13.48 9.57 -19.67
N VAL A 554 12.32 9.57 -20.33
CA VAL A 554 11.22 10.51 -20.07
C VAL A 554 10.08 9.81 -19.37
N ILE A 555 9.72 10.32 -18.20
CA ILE A 555 8.59 9.87 -17.38
C ILE A 555 7.48 10.92 -17.46
N SER A 556 6.24 10.49 -17.69
CA SER A 556 5.09 11.38 -17.66
C SER A 556 4.28 11.25 -16.35
N PRO A 557 4.12 12.34 -15.57
CA PRO A 557 3.18 12.38 -14.45
C PRO A 557 1.72 12.14 -14.85
N THR A 558 1.36 12.39 -16.11
CA THR A 558 -0.01 12.27 -16.62
C THR A 558 -0.33 10.93 -17.29
N GLY A 559 0.62 9.98 -17.29
CA GLY A 559 0.38 8.58 -17.66
C GLY A 559 0.62 8.21 -19.13
N GLU A 560 1.23 9.11 -19.90
CA GLU A 560 1.77 8.80 -21.23
C GLU A 560 2.87 7.72 -21.18
N PRO A 561 3.09 6.99 -22.29
CA PRO A 561 4.18 6.02 -22.41
C PRO A 561 5.55 6.62 -22.09
N LEU A 562 6.47 5.78 -21.62
CA LEU A 562 7.88 6.14 -21.48
C LEU A 562 8.50 6.47 -22.84
N GLU A 563 9.43 7.42 -22.86
CA GLU A 563 10.25 7.74 -24.04
C GLU A 563 11.73 7.57 -23.68
N GLY A 564 12.55 7.09 -24.63
CA GLY A 564 13.96 6.77 -24.40
C GLY A 564 14.17 5.48 -23.60
N GLU A 565 15.42 5.08 -23.43
CA GLU A 565 15.79 3.91 -22.62
C GLU A 565 16.50 4.33 -21.33
N LEU A 566 16.26 3.59 -20.25
CA LEU A 566 17.11 3.54 -19.06
C LEU A 566 17.54 2.09 -18.89
N VAL A 567 18.83 1.81 -19.13
CA VAL A 567 19.39 0.47 -19.11
C VAL A 567 20.32 0.34 -17.92
N THR A 568 20.06 -0.66 -17.09
CA THR A 568 20.96 -1.02 -15.99
C THR A 568 21.55 -2.40 -16.24
N THR A 569 22.86 -2.54 -16.08
CA THR A 569 23.56 -3.83 -16.15
C THR A 569 24.23 -4.06 -14.80
N ILE A 570 23.91 -5.15 -14.10
CA ILE A 570 24.51 -5.55 -12.82
C ILE A 570 25.05 -6.96 -12.98
N ASP A 571 26.32 -7.17 -12.63
CA ASP A 571 27.02 -8.46 -12.64
C ASP A 571 26.82 -9.25 -13.95
N GLY A 572 26.90 -8.51 -15.08
CA GLY A 572 26.74 -9.05 -16.43
C GLY A 572 25.30 -9.20 -16.93
N LYS A 573 24.28 -9.05 -16.07
CA LYS A 573 22.86 -9.12 -16.45
C LYS A 573 22.31 -7.74 -16.78
N THR A 574 21.68 -7.60 -17.94
CA THR A 574 21.13 -6.33 -18.43
C THR A 574 19.61 -6.26 -18.27
N TYR A 575 19.13 -5.13 -17.76
CA TYR A 575 17.73 -4.83 -17.47
C TYR A 575 17.28 -3.62 -18.27
N ARG A 576 16.08 -3.71 -18.86
CA ARG A 576 15.49 -2.68 -19.71
C ARG A 576 14.06 -2.33 -19.27
N PRO A 577 13.55 -1.15 -19.64
CA PRO A 577 12.16 -0.81 -19.42
C PRO A 577 11.25 -1.83 -20.11
N VAL A 578 10.11 -2.09 -19.48
CA VAL A 578 9.05 -2.96 -20.03
C VAL A 578 7.91 -2.10 -20.56
N GLN A 579 7.14 -2.62 -21.52
CA GLN A 579 5.98 -1.91 -22.02
C GLN A 579 4.87 -1.85 -20.95
N LYS A 580 4.11 -0.76 -20.96
CA LYS A 580 2.97 -0.58 -20.06
C LYS A 580 1.97 -1.71 -20.27
N GLY A 581 1.65 -2.44 -19.21
CA GLY A 581 0.64 -3.50 -19.23
C GLY A 581 1.08 -4.83 -19.87
N THR A 582 2.37 -5.01 -20.18
CA THR A 582 2.95 -6.32 -20.54
C THR A 582 3.72 -6.92 -19.37
#